data_AF-A0A7D7C431-F1
#
_entry.id   AF-A0A7D7C431-F1
#
_cell.length_a   1.000
_cell.length_b   1.000
_cell.length_c   1.000
_cell.angle_alpha   90.00
_cell.angle_beta   90.00
_cell.angle_gamma   90.00
#
_symmetry.space_group_name_H-M   'P 1'
#
loop_
_entity.id
_entity.type
_entity.pdbx_description
1 polymer ?
#
loop_
_entity_poly.entity_id
_entity_poly.type
_entity_poly.pdbx_seq_one_letter_code
_entity_poly.pdbx_strand_id
1 'polypeptide(L)'
;MFEHFVKMETFMYETMPFLICIMSAVLLIWIPCLIYIREKRWAKYLNLVTLLFLIGTSVYIYTGFKTYEEISKKEKYVNAAVREYKLLLFSGEAYSYPELKQASQEYMKDTFENIGLYDANTVEEVVEYLGKDDLFYYFDIAGQQLSVTHHYGAIDDNIQEAKREGIQYTLTDKNFENIGFINQSSIFFIKYHIPKSMEDKIVEKEVETTAKYQKKVVKKWIIP
;
A
#
# COMPACT_ATOMS: atom_id res chain seq x y z
N MET A 1 7.80 13.91 -8.03
CA MET A 1 6.64 13.17 -7.48
C MET A 1 6.55 13.33 -5.97
N PHE A 2 7.62 13.03 -5.24
CA PHE A 2 7.71 13.21 -3.78
C PHE A 2 7.17 14.55 -3.25
N GLU A 3 7.67 15.68 -3.73
CA GLU A 3 7.20 16.99 -3.26
C GLU A 3 5.69 17.22 -3.47
N HIS A 4 5.14 16.71 -4.57
CA HIS A 4 3.72 16.86 -4.88
C HIS A 4 2.86 16.00 -3.95
N PHE A 5 3.37 14.82 -3.57
CA PHE A 5 2.75 13.94 -2.59
C PHE A 5 2.75 14.56 -1.19
N VAL A 6 3.90 15.08 -0.74
CA VAL A 6 4.01 15.76 0.57
C VAL A 6 3.07 16.97 0.63
N LYS A 7 3.05 17.81 -0.42
CA LYS A 7 2.13 18.95 -0.50
C LYS A 7 0.66 18.54 -0.46
N MET A 8 0.32 17.41 -1.10
CA MET A 8 -1.01 16.83 -1.02
C MET A 8 -1.35 16.42 0.42
N GLU A 9 -0.47 15.70 1.10
CA GLU A 9 -0.71 15.26 2.48
C GLU A 9 -0.88 16.47 3.43
N THR A 10 0.03 17.43 3.37
CA THR A 10 -0.06 18.67 4.17
C THR A 10 -1.35 19.44 3.86
N PHE A 11 -1.79 19.47 2.60
CA PHE A 11 -3.05 20.11 2.23
C PHE A 11 -4.24 19.37 2.83
N MET A 12 -4.31 18.04 2.68
CA MET A 12 -5.46 17.22 3.07
C MET A 12 -5.60 17.04 4.58
N TYR A 13 -4.49 16.85 5.30
CA TYR A 13 -4.49 16.48 6.71
C TYR A 13 -4.23 17.66 7.66
N GLU A 14 -3.67 18.77 7.18
CA GLU A 14 -3.37 19.94 8.01
C GLU A 14 -4.09 21.20 7.50
N THR A 15 -3.79 21.64 6.27
CA THR A 15 -4.21 22.96 5.80
C THR A 15 -5.72 23.07 5.61
N MET A 16 -6.32 22.13 4.88
CA MET A 16 -7.77 22.14 4.61
C MET A 16 -8.59 22.00 5.91
N PRO A 17 -8.31 21.02 6.80
CA PRO A 17 -8.99 20.92 8.09
C PRO A 17 -8.84 22.18 8.94
N PHE A 18 -7.65 22.79 8.98
CA PHE A 18 -7.41 24.04 9.70
C PHE A 18 -8.27 25.19 9.16
N LEU A 19 -8.34 25.34 7.84
CA LEU A 19 -9.17 26.36 7.19
C LEU A 19 -10.66 26.11 7.45
N ILE A 20 -11.11 24.86 7.45
CA ILE A 20 -12.50 24.50 7.80
C ILE A 20 -12.81 24.88 9.25
N CYS A 21 -11.89 24.64 10.19
CA CYS A 21 -12.04 25.08 11.58
C CYS A 21 -12.16 26.61 11.69
N ILE A 22 -11.29 27.36 10.99
CA ILE A 22 -11.35 28.83 10.96
C ILE A 22 -12.68 29.30 10.35
N MET A 23 -13.08 28.76 9.20
CA MET A 23 -14.34 29.11 8.55
C MET A 23 -15.53 28.86 9.48
N SER A 24 -15.53 27.74 10.20
CA SER A 24 -16.58 27.40 11.17
C SER A 24 -16.64 28.43 12.29
N ALA A 25 -15.50 28.82 12.87
CA ALA A 25 -15.44 29.85 13.91
C ALA A 25 -15.89 31.23 13.40
N VAL A 26 -15.46 31.61 12.19
CA VAL A 26 -15.85 32.85 11.53
C VAL A 26 -17.37 32.88 11.30
N LEU A 27 -17.96 31.78 10.83
CA LEU A 27 -19.41 31.68 10.60
C LEU A 27 -20.21 31.87 11.90
N LEU A 28 -19.77 31.29 13.02
CA LEU A 28 -20.43 31.45 14.32
C LEU A 28 -20.48 32.91 14.78
N ILE A 29 -19.40 33.67 14.56
CA ILE A 29 -19.33 35.09 14.91
C ILE A 29 -20.12 35.94 13.90
N TRP A 30 -20.10 35.54 12.63
CA TRP A 30 -20.70 36.29 11.53
C TRP A 30 -22.23 36.30 11.57
N ILE A 31 -22.87 35.18 11.94
CA ILE A 31 -24.33 35.04 11.95
C ILE A 31 -25.02 36.11 12.83
N PRO A 32 -24.63 36.34 14.10
CA PRO A 32 -25.18 37.43 14.91
C PRO A 32 -24.90 38.83 14.34
N CYS A 33 -23.76 39.03 13.67
CA CYS A 33 -23.41 40.32 13.06
C CYS A 33 -24.32 40.71 11.89
N LEU A 34 -25.06 39.76 11.30
CA LEU A 34 -26.04 40.05 10.25
C LEU A 34 -27.21 40.90 10.75
N ILE A 35 -27.58 40.79 12.03
CA ILE A 35 -28.69 41.54 12.63
C ILE A 35 -28.40 43.06 12.60
N TYR A 36 -27.14 43.44 12.84
CA TYR A 36 -26.72 44.84 12.95
C TYR A 36 -26.43 45.52 11.60
N ILE A 37 -26.62 44.81 10.48
CA ILE A 37 -26.24 45.29 9.15
C ILE A 37 -27.05 46.52 8.70
N ARG A 38 -28.29 46.66 9.18
CA ARG A 38 -29.18 47.78 8.86
C ARG A 38 -28.84 49.03 9.67
N GLU A 39 -28.38 48.85 10.90
CA GLU A 39 -28.18 49.94 11.86
C GLU A 39 -26.79 50.56 11.76
N LYS A 40 -25.74 49.75 11.52
CA LYS A 40 -24.35 50.18 11.67
C LYS A 40 -23.56 50.03 10.37
N ARG A 41 -22.96 51.13 9.89
CA ARG A 41 -22.14 51.12 8.65
C ARG A 41 -20.92 50.19 8.73
N TRP A 42 -20.26 50.11 9.89
CA TRP A 42 -19.12 49.19 10.07
C TRP A 42 -19.52 47.72 9.94
N ALA A 43 -20.74 47.36 10.32
CA ALA A 43 -21.25 45.99 10.17
C ALA A 43 -21.36 45.61 8.69
N LYS A 44 -21.68 46.54 7.79
CA LYS A 44 -21.70 46.29 6.34
C LYS A 44 -20.32 45.94 5.79
N TYR A 45 -19.28 46.69 6.20
CA TYR A 45 -17.90 46.41 5.80
C TYR A 45 -17.41 45.08 6.37
N LEU A 46 -17.67 44.81 7.64
CA LEU A 46 -17.33 43.53 8.26
C LEU A 46 -17.97 42.35 7.51
N ASN A 47 -19.26 42.46 7.17
CA ASN A 47 -19.97 41.45 6.40
C ASN A 47 -19.36 41.22 5.01
N LEU A 48 -19.00 42.30 4.30
CA LEU A 48 -18.37 42.20 3.00
C LEU A 48 -17.00 41.51 3.08
N VAL A 49 -16.16 41.90 4.05
CA VAL A 49 -14.84 41.29 4.27
C VAL A 49 -14.97 39.81 4.62
N THR A 50 -15.90 39.45 5.53
CA THR A 50 -16.15 38.05 5.87
C THR A 50 -16.63 37.25 4.66
N LEU A 51 -17.52 37.80 3.83
CA LEU A 51 -17.99 37.13 2.62
C LEU A 51 -16.83 36.88 1.63
N LEU A 52 -15.99 37.89 1.40
CA LEU A 52 -14.82 37.76 0.53
C LEU A 52 -13.83 36.72 1.08
N PHE A 53 -13.62 36.70 2.40
CA PHE A 53 -12.79 35.69 3.06
C PHE A 53 -13.36 34.27 2.86
N LEU A 54 -14.66 34.06 3.06
CA LEU A 54 -15.31 32.76 2.88
C LEU A 54 -15.22 32.29 1.43
N ILE A 55 -15.49 33.17 0.45
CA ILE A 55 -15.39 32.86 -0.97
C ILE A 55 -13.94 32.52 -1.34
N GLY A 56 -12.98 33.37 -0.96
CA GLY A 56 -11.56 33.16 -1.26
C GLY A 56 -11.03 31.85 -0.70
N THR A 57 -11.37 31.54 0.56
CA THR A 57 -10.98 30.28 1.21
C THR A 57 -11.66 29.07 0.55
N SER A 58 -12.93 29.18 0.19
CA SER A 58 -13.65 28.12 -0.50
C SER A 58 -13.05 27.81 -1.89
N VAL A 59 -12.70 28.86 -2.65
CA VAL A 59 -12.01 28.72 -3.95
C VAL A 59 -10.63 28.08 -3.76
N TYR A 60 -9.87 28.49 -2.74
CA TYR A 60 -8.58 27.89 -2.42
C TYR A 60 -8.70 26.39 -2.09
N ILE A 61 -9.66 26.02 -1.24
CA ILE A 61 -9.90 24.60 -0.90
C ILE A 61 -10.31 23.81 -2.15
N TYR A 62 -11.23 24.34 -2.95
CA TYR A 62 -11.68 23.68 -4.18
C TYR A 62 -10.55 23.47 -5.18
N THR A 63 -9.72 24.50 -5.40
CA THR A 63 -8.58 24.42 -6.33
C THR A 63 -7.51 23.46 -5.82
N GLY A 64 -7.21 23.43 -4.51
CA GLY A 64 -6.33 22.45 -3.91
C GLY A 64 -6.85 21.02 -4.08
N PHE A 65 -8.13 20.78 -3.79
CA PHE A 65 -8.75 19.46 -3.97
C PHE A 65 -8.67 18.98 -5.41
N LYS A 66 -8.90 19.87 -6.39
CA LYS A 66 -8.74 19.55 -7.82
C LYS A 66 -7.30 19.31 -8.24
N THR A 67 -6.36 20.08 -7.71
CA THR A 67 -4.92 19.94 -8.00
C THR A 67 -4.40 18.57 -7.54
N TYR A 68 -4.87 18.10 -6.38
CA TYR A 68 -4.39 16.87 -5.77
C TYR A 68 -5.32 15.66 -5.96
N GLU A 69 -6.36 15.77 -6.79
CA GLU A 69 -7.40 14.74 -6.94
C GLU A 69 -6.83 13.36 -7.35
N GLU A 70 -5.87 13.34 -8.27
CA GLU A 70 -5.29 12.07 -8.75
C GLU A 70 -4.40 11.40 -7.70
N ILE A 71 -3.64 12.19 -6.95
CA ILE A 71 -2.75 11.65 -5.92
C ILE A 71 -3.54 11.25 -4.67
N SER A 72 -4.55 12.02 -4.28
CA SER A 72 -5.39 11.66 -3.13
C SER A 72 -6.18 10.37 -3.35
N LYS A 73 -6.52 10.03 -4.60
CA LYS A 73 -7.10 8.71 -4.94
C LYS A 73 -6.16 7.54 -4.64
N LYS A 74 -4.85 7.77 -4.56
CA LYS A 74 -3.85 6.75 -4.24
C LYS A 74 -3.71 6.49 -2.74
N GLU A 75 -4.18 7.40 -1.89
CA GLU A 75 -4.18 7.25 -0.41
C GLU A 75 -4.93 6.00 0.06
N LYS A 76 -5.93 5.53 -0.71
CA LYS A 76 -6.64 4.28 -0.37
C LYS A 76 -5.73 3.04 -0.38
N TYR A 77 -4.55 3.14 -1.00
CA TYR A 77 -3.51 2.11 -1.01
C TYR A 77 -2.41 2.39 0.03
N VAL A 78 -2.52 3.44 0.84
CA VAL A 78 -1.60 3.68 1.97
C VAL A 78 -2.07 2.86 3.16
N ASN A 79 -1.33 1.80 3.47
CA ASN A 79 -1.61 0.89 4.58
C ASN A 79 -0.31 0.44 5.26
N ALA A 80 -0.45 -0.41 6.29
CA ALA A 80 0.65 -0.93 7.08
C ALA A 80 1.70 -1.75 6.29
N ALA A 81 1.41 -2.15 5.04
CA ALA A 81 2.37 -2.85 4.18
C ALA A 81 3.32 -1.89 3.46
N VAL A 82 2.90 -0.65 3.23
CA VAL A 82 3.67 0.36 2.51
C VAL A 82 4.17 1.50 3.40
N ARG A 83 3.57 1.73 4.56
CA ARG A 83 3.94 2.83 5.47
C ARG A 83 3.90 2.40 6.93
N GLU A 84 4.76 3.00 7.75
CA GLU A 84 4.90 2.67 9.19
C GLU A 84 3.78 3.24 10.07
N TYR A 85 3.14 4.32 9.63
CA TYR A 85 2.08 5.00 10.35
C TYR A 85 0.98 5.48 9.39
N LYS A 86 -0.21 5.69 9.92
CA LYS A 86 -1.32 6.33 9.22
C LYS A 86 -1.39 7.81 9.59
N LEU A 87 -1.79 8.63 8.63
CA LEU A 87 -2.06 10.05 8.88
C LEU A 87 -3.51 10.24 9.35
N LEU A 88 -3.64 11.09 10.36
CA LEU A 88 -4.89 11.65 10.86
C LEU A 88 -4.87 13.17 10.66
N LEU A 89 -5.99 13.83 10.95
CA LEU A 89 -6.03 15.29 10.93
C LEU A 89 -5.03 15.83 11.96
N PHE A 90 -4.05 16.60 11.50
CA PHE A 90 -3.00 17.24 12.31
C PHE A 90 -2.02 16.30 13.04
N SER A 91 -2.05 15.00 12.79
CA SER A 91 -1.16 14.04 13.47
C SER A 91 -0.93 12.76 12.67
N GLY A 92 0.03 11.95 13.12
CA GLY A 92 0.26 10.58 12.64
C GLY A 92 0.16 9.58 13.78
N GLU A 93 -0.38 8.40 13.52
CA GLU A 93 -0.50 7.31 14.48
C GLU A 93 0.09 6.02 13.93
N ALA A 94 0.77 5.26 14.79
CA ALA A 94 1.23 3.92 14.43
C ALA A 94 0.05 2.99 14.13
N TYR A 95 0.24 2.06 13.20
CA TYR A 95 -0.73 1.01 12.95
C TYR A 95 -0.87 0.07 14.16
N SER A 96 -2.08 -0.44 14.36
CA SER A 96 -2.35 -1.43 15.40
C SER A 96 -1.72 -2.78 15.06
N TYR A 97 -1.50 -3.61 16.08
CA TYR A 97 -0.93 -4.95 15.88
C TYR A 97 -1.72 -5.82 14.87
N PRO A 98 -3.07 -5.84 14.88
CA PRO A 98 -3.84 -6.55 13.86
C PRO A 98 -3.57 -6.06 12.43
N GLU A 99 -3.48 -4.74 12.20
CA GLU A 99 -3.20 -4.15 10.90
C GLU A 99 -1.79 -4.53 10.41
N LEU A 100 -0.78 -4.43 11.28
CA LEU A 100 0.59 -4.84 10.98
C LEU A 100 0.67 -6.33 10.65
N LYS A 101 -0.02 -7.17 11.44
CA LYS A 101 -0.07 -8.62 11.20
C LYS A 101 -0.72 -8.92 9.86
N GLN A 102 -1.82 -8.24 9.53
CA GLN A 102 -2.51 -8.39 8.25
C GLN A 102 -1.58 -8.03 7.08
N ALA A 103 -0.95 -6.86 7.13
CA ALA A 103 0.01 -6.41 6.13
C ALA A 103 1.18 -7.36 5.91
N SER A 104 1.67 -8.01 6.98
CA SER A 104 2.79 -8.95 6.89
C SER A 104 2.44 -10.32 6.27
N GLN A 105 1.15 -10.67 6.20
CA GLN A 105 0.70 -12.02 5.85
C GLN A 105 -0.21 -12.07 4.62
N GLU A 106 -0.83 -10.96 4.23
CA GLU A 106 -1.74 -10.91 3.10
C GLU A 106 -1.02 -10.57 1.80
N TYR A 107 -1.56 -11.12 0.71
CA TYR A 107 -1.10 -10.87 -0.65
C TYR A 107 -1.54 -9.49 -1.13
N MET A 108 -0.92 -8.43 -0.60
CA MET A 108 -1.26 -7.03 -0.88
C MET A 108 -0.63 -6.48 -2.15
N LYS A 109 -0.39 -7.32 -3.17
CA LYS A 109 0.26 -6.95 -4.43
C LYS A 109 -0.36 -5.72 -5.09
N ASP A 110 -1.70 -5.69 -5.17
CA ASP A 110 -2.47 -4.57 -5.74
C ASP A 110 -2.15 -3.21 -5.09
N THR A 111 -1.79 -3.21 -3.81
CA THR A 111 -1.42 -1.99 -3.08
C THR A 111 -0.19 -1.34 -3.69
N PHE A 112 0.86 -2.14 -3.91
CA PHE A 112 2.13 -1.67 -4.44
C PHE A 112 2.01 -1.27 -5.92
N GLU A 113 1.20 -1.98 -6.71
CA GLU A 113 1.00 -1.66 -8.13
C GLU A 113 0.22 -0.36 -8.35
N ASN A 114 -0.77 -0.07 -7.50
CA ASN A 114 -1.67 1.05 -7.74
C ASN A 114 -1.27 2.36 -7.01
N ILE A 115 -0.48 2.27 -5.94
CA ILE A 115 0.03 3.48 -5.25
C ILE A 115 1.00 4.27 -6.16
N GLY A 116 1.70 3.57 -7.06
CA GLY A 116 2.61 4.18 -8.04
C GLY A 116 3.83 4.87 -7.40
N LEU A 117 4.26 4.37 -6.24
CA LEU A 117 5.49 4.81 -5.54
C LEU A 117 6.61 3.77 -5.63
N TYR A 118 6.33 2.62 -6.23
CA TYR A 118 7.21 1.46 -6.24
C TYR A 118 7.45 0.94 -7.65
N ASP A 119 8.67 0.48 -7.89
CA ASP A 119 9.05 -0.29 -9.07
C ASP A 119 9.01 -1.79 -8.75
N ALA A 120 8.41 -2.55 -9.66
CA ALA A 120 8.34 -4.01 -9.58
C ALA A 120 9.64 -4.64 -10.08
N ASN A 121 10.28 -5.46 -9.24
CA ASN A 121 11.46 -6.23 -9.61
C ASN A 121 11.14 -7.72 -9.52
N THR A 122 11.36 -8.45 -10.61
CA THR A 122 11.26 -9.92 -10.58
C THR A 122 12.41 -10.47 -9.76
N VAL A 123 12.07 -11.33 -8.79
CA VAL A 123 13.02 -12.05 -7.93
C VAL A 123 12.85 -13.53 -8.20
N GLU A 124 13.97 -14.20 -8.43
CA GLU A 124 14.04 -15.64 -8.58
C GLU A 124 14.91 -16.24 -7.49
N GLU A 125 14.50 -17.39 -6.96
CA GLU A 125 15.28 -18.14 -5.98
C GLU A 125 15.27 -19.62 -6.36
N VAL A 126 16.47 -20.21 -6.46
CA VAL A 126 16.63 -21.64 -6.70
C VAL A 126 16.06 -22.42 -5.52
N VAL A 127 15.26 -23.44 -5.80
CA VAL A 127 14.65 -24.34 -4.82
C VAL A 127 14.87 -25.78 -5.25
N GLU A 128 14.95 -26.69 -4.29
CA GLU A 128 15.11 -28.10 -4.63
C GLU A 128 13.74 -28.72 -4.92
N TYR A 129 13.60 -29.37 -6.07
CA TYR A 129 12.39 -30.10 -6.44
C TYR A 129 12.49 -31.57 -6.07
N LEU A 130 11.56 -32.04 -5.23
CA LEU A 130 11.55 -33.38 -4.67
C LEU A 130 10.67 -34.35 -5.48
N GLY A 131 9.79 -33.84 -6.34
CA GLY A 131 8.93 -34.63 -7.21
C GLY A 131 7.46 -34.21 -7.15
N LYS A 132 6.59 -34.99 -7.78
CA LYS A 132 5.13 -34.82 -7.76
C LYS A 132 4.39 -36.08 -7.35
N ASP A 133 3.17 -35.90 -6.89
CA ASP A 133 2.12 -36.91 -6.86
C ASP A 133 0.93 -36.43 -7.73
N ASP A 134 -0.25 -37.04 -7.54
CA ASP A 134 -1.46 -36.70 -8.29
C ASP A 134 -2.00 -35.28 -8.01
N LEU A 135 -1.62 -34.65 -6.89
CA LEU A 135 -2.25 -33.40 -6.40
C LEU A 135 -1.25 -32.26 -6.15
N PHE A 136 0.00 -32.59 -5.85
CA PHE A 136 1.00 -31.69 -5.31
C PHE A 136 2.36 -31.84 -5.99
N TYR A 137 3.07 -30.73 -6.00
CA TYR A 137 4.50 -30.63 -6.19
C TYR A 137 5.17 -30.51 -4.83
N TYR A 138 6.33 -31.16 -4.69
CA TYR A 138 7.10 -31.18 -3.46
C TYR A 138 8.42 -30.46 -3.66
N PHE A 139 8.74 -29.54 -2.75
CA PHE A 139 9.97 -28.76 -2.77
C PHE A 139 10.67 -28.80 -1.42
N ASP A 140 12.00 -28.81 -1.40
CA ASP A 140 12.76 -28.40 -0.21
C ASP A 140 13.11 -26.92 -0.34
N ILE A 141 12.56 -26.13 0.58
CA ILE A 141 12.85 -24.71 0.68
C ILE A 141 13.57 -24.46 2.00
N ALA A 142 14.89 -24.55 1.90
CA ALA A 142 15.85 -24.29 2.96
C ALA A 142 15.66 -25.16 4.22
N GLY A 143 15.67 -26.47 4.00
CA GLY A 143 15.56 -27.51 5.02
C GLY A 143 14.11 -27.78 5.43
N GLN A 144 13.14 -27.35 4.63
CA GLN A 144 11.72 -27.58 4.87
C GLN A 144 11.08 -28.17 3.63
N GLN A 145 10.64 -29.42 3.76
CA GLN A 145 9.84 -30.10 2.74
C GLN A 145 8.43 -29.54 2.75
N LEU A 146 8.02 -28.97 1.62
CA LEU A 146 6.73 -28.32 1.43
C LEU A 146 5.98 -28.96 0.28
N SER A 147 4.68 -29.21 0.48
CA SER A 147 3.75 -29.60 -0.57
C SER A 147 2.98 -28.38 -1.08
N VAL A 148 2.87 -28.26 -2.39
CA VAL A 148 2.29 -27.13 -3.12
C VAL A 148 1.34 -27.67 -4.18
N THR A 149 0.16 -27.08 -4.35
CA THR A 149 -0.78 -27.50 -5.40
C THR A 149 -0.19 -27.30 -6.79
N HIS A 150 -0.55 -28.17 -7.75
CA HIS A 150 -0.02 -28.08 -9.12
C HIS A 150 -0.29 -26.74 -9.81
N HIS A 151 -1.34 -26.02 -9.43
CA HIS A 151 -1.65 -24.69 -9.99
C HIS A 151 -0.52 -23.68 -9.83
N TYR A 152 0.32 -23.82 -8.81
CA TYR A 152 1.45 -22.93 -8.58
C TYR A 152 2.73 -23.36 -9.31
N GLY A 153 2.75 -24.48 -10.02
CA GLY A 153 3.91 -24.95 -10.78
C GLY A 153 3.74 -24.82 -12.28
N ALA A 154 4.84 -24.51 -12.98
CA ALA A 154 4.94 -24.51 -14.43
C ALA A 154 6.18 -25.31 -14.85
N ILE A 155 6.03 -26.15 -15.88
CA ILE A 155 7.17 -26.82 -16.51
C ILE A 155 7.84 -25.83 -17.46
N ASP A 156 9.17 -25.72 -17.38
CA ASP A 156 9.98 -24.86 -18.24
C ASP A 156 11.14 -25.66 -18.86
N ASP A 157 11.25 -25.56 -20.18
CA ASP A 157 12.26 -26.24 -20.99
C ASP A 157 13.61 -25.52 -20.94
N ASN A 158 13.65 -24.25 -20.51
CA ASN A 158 14.84 -23.40 -20.57
C ASN A 158 15.61 -23.31 -19.26
N ILE A 159 15.24 -24.10 -18.24
CA ILE A 159 15.89 -24.10 -16.94
C ILE A 159 16.48 -25.46 -16.60
N GLN A 160 17.59 -25.45 -15.87
CA GLN A 160 18.27 -26.68 -15.41
C GLN A 160 17.90 -27.03 -13.96
N GLU A 161 17.59 -26.02 -13.16
CA GLU A 161 17.25 -26.15 -11.74
C GLU A 161 15.87 -25.56 -11.49
N ALA A 162 15.14 -26.16 -10.55
CA ALA A 162 13.86 -25.62 -10.14
C ALA A 162 14.05 -24.29 -9.41
N LYS A 163 13.13 -23.35 -9.65
CA LYS A 163 13.18 -22.02 -9.06
C LYS A 163 11.79 -21.53 -8.72
N ARG A 164 11.67 -20.67 -7.71
CA ARG A 164 10.47 -19.88 -7.46
C ARG A 164 10.65 -18.47 -7.98
N GLU A 165 9.61 -17.96 -8.61
CA GLU A 165 9.53 -16.61 -9.16
C GLU A 165 8.52 -15.78 -8.35
N GLY A 166 8.87 -14.54 -8.07
CA GLY A 166 8.00 -13.57 -7.41
C GLY A 166 8.36 -12.14 -7.78
N ILE A 167 7.57 -11.19 -7.29
CA ILE A 167 7.82 -9.75 -7.46
C ILE A 167 8.14 -9.15 -6.11
N GLN A 168 9.21 -8.35 -6.05
CA GLN A 168 9.52 -7.47 -4.94
C GLN A 168 9.42 -6.02 -5.39
N TYR A 169 8.69 -5.22 -4.62
CA TYR A 169 8.49 -3.81 -4.88
C TYR A 169 9.53 -3.00 -4.10
N THR A 170 10.19 -2.05 -4.77
CA THR A 170 11.14 -1.11 -4.15
C THR A 170 10.73 0.31 -4.45
N LEU A 171 10.89 1.23 -3.50
CA LEU A 171 10.53 2.64 -3.71
C LEU A 171 11.27 3.22 -4.93
N THR A 172 10.52 3.88 -5.81
CA THR A 172 11.07 4.60 -6.96
C THR A 172 11.89 5.83 -6.52
N ASP A 173 11.53 6.43 -5.37
CA ASP A 173 12.24 7.57 -4.77
C ASP A 173 12.45 7.33 -3.27
N LYS A 174 13.71 7.21 -2.85
CA LYS A 174 14.08 6.94 -1.44
C LYS A 174 13.68 8.05 -0.48
N ASN A 175 13.37 9.26 -0.96
CA ASN A 175 12.90 10.34 -0.09
C ASN A 175 11.58 9.99 0.61
N PHE A 176 10.78 9.06 0.06
CA PHE A 176 9.56 8.56 0.70
C PHE A 176 9.84 7.82 2.01
N GLU A 177 11.04 7.27 2.22
CA GLU A 177 11.44 6.68 3.51
C GLU A 177 11.40 7.73 4.63
N ASN A 178 11.73 8.99 4.34
CA ASN A 178 11.74 10.07 5.33
C ASN A 178 10.34 10.40 5.87
N ILE A 179 9.28 10.02 5.14
CA ILE A 179 7.89 10.18 5.59
C ILE A 179 7.25 8.82 5.94
N GLY A 180 8.09 7.82 6.22
CA GLY A 180 7.69 6.53 6.79
C GLY A 180 7.27 5.46 5.79
N PHE A 181 7.50 5.65 4.48
CA PHE A 181 7.27 4.56 3.52
C PHE A 181 8.35 3.49 3.61
N ILE A 182 7.92 2.24 3.49
CA ILE A 182 8.81 1.08 3.56
C ILE A 182 9.54 0.95 2.23
N ASN A 183 10.87 0.92 2.26
CA ASN A 183 11.71 0.88 1.06
C ASN A 183 11.47 -0.37 0.20
N GLN A 184 11.39 -1.55 0.83
CA GLN A 184 11.29 -2.82 0.13
C GLN A 184 10.15 -3.67 0.71
N SER A 185 9.30 -4.18 -0.17
CA SER A 185 8.22 -5.09 0.21
C SER A 185 8.73 -6.50 0.54
N SER A 186 7.85 -7.31 1.12
CA SER A 186 7.95 -8.78 1.02
C SER A 186 7.89 -9.23 -0.44
N ILE A 187 8.33 -10.47 -0.71
CA ILE A 187 8.32 -11.01 -2.08
C ILE A 187 6.95 -11.63 -2.33
N PHE A 188 6.23 -11.13 -3.33
CA PHE A 188 4.93 -11.68 -3.72
C PHE A 188 5.15 -12.84 -4.69
N PHE A 189 4.88 -14.05 -4.22
CA PHE A 189 5.04 -15.27 -5.01
C PHE A 189 4.15 -15.23 -6.27
N ILE A 190 4.68 -15.73 -7.39
CA ILE A 190 3.94 -15.94 -8.63
C ILE A 190 3.80 -17.43 -8.90
N LYS A 191 4.92 -18.14 -9.07
CA LYS A 191 4.94 -19.55 -9.45
C LYS A 191 6.27 -20.22 -9.19
N TYR A 192 6.26 -21.55 -9.18
CA TYR A 192 7.43 -22.39 -9.28
C TYR A 192 7.65 -22.75 -10.75
N HIS A 193 8.91 -22.74 -11.17
CA HIS A 193 9.34 -23.29 -12.44
C HIS A 193 10.08 -24.60 -12.19
N ILE A 194 9.69 -25.65 -12.89
CA ILE A 194 10.25 -26.99 -12.78
C ILE A 194 10.92 -27.34 -14.12
N PRO A 195 12.19 -27.78 -14.12
CA PRO A 195 12.86 -28.21 -15.33
C PRO A 195 12.10 -29.34 -16.00
N LYS A 196 11.96 -29.30 -17.32
CA LYS A 196 11.36 -30.39 -18.11
C LYS A 196 12.01 -31.75 -17.82
N SER A 197 13.31 -31.77 -17.56
CA SER A 197 14.06 -32.98 -17.20
C SER A 197 13.57 -33.66 -15.91
N MET A 198 12.85 -32.95 -15.06
CA MET A 198 12.31 -33.45 -13.79
C MET A 198 10.80 -33.62 -13.80
N GLU A 199 10.11 -33.38 -14.93
CA GLU A 199 8.65 -33.41 -15.02
C GLU A 199 8.04 -34.73 -14.53
N ASP A 200 8.68 -35.85 -14.84
CA ASP A 200 8.21 -37.20 -14.47
C ASP A 200 8.76 -37.71 -13.13
N LYS A 201 9.46 -36.87 -12.37
CA LYS A 201 9.99 -37.24 -11.06
C LYS A 201 8.84 -37.43 -10.06
N ILE A 202 8.63 -38.68 -9.64
CA ILE A 202 7.67 -39.01 -8.59
C ILE A 202 8.33 -38.80 -7.22
N VAL A 203 7.57 -38.21 -6.29
CA VAL A 203 8.04 -37.96 -4.93
C VAL A 203 8.29 -39.27 -4.17
N GLU A 204 9.29 -39.27 -3.28
CA GLU A 204 9.51 -40.38 -2.36
C GLU A 204 8.43 -40.43 -1.29
N LYS A 205 7.99 -41.65 -0.93
CA LYS A 205 6.90 -41.87 0.04
C LYS A 205 7.19 -41.26 1.42
N GLU A 206 8.46 -41.22 1.83
CA GLU A 206 8.84 -40.56 3.09
C GLU A 206 8.50 -39.07 3.06
N VAL A 207 8.95 -38.36 2.02
CA VAL A 207 8.69 -36.93 1.79
C VAL A 207 7.18 -36.67 1.69
N GLU A 208 6.43 -37.51 0.98
CA GLU A 208 4.98 -37.40 0.86
C GLU A 208 4.30 -37.35 2.24
N THR A 209 4.77 -38.16 3.18
CA THR A 209 4.20 -38.25 4.54
C THR A 209 4.67 -37.15 5.50
N THR A 210 5.87 -36.60 5.30
CA THR A 210 6.48 -35.62 6.21
C THR A 210 6.33 -34.18 5.75
N ALA A 211 6.13 -33.95 4.45
CA ALA A 211 6.01 -32.61 3.88
C ALA A 211 4.83 -31.85 4.47
N LYS A 212 5.07 -30.58 4.78
CA LYS A 212 4.02 -29.69 5.30
C LYS A 212 3.37 -28.95 4.15
N TYR A 213 2.06 -28.78 4.22
CA TYR A 213 1.37 -27.91 3.28
C TYR A 213 1.94 -26.49 3.35
N GLN A 214 2.13 -25.88 2.18
CA GLN A 214 2.66 -24.55 2.05
C GLN A 214 1.83 -23.53 2.85
N LYS A 215 2.50 -22.75 3.72
CA LYS A 215 1.87 -21.67 4.47
C LYS A 215 1.81 -20.39 3.63
N LYS A 216 0.94 -19.46 4.01
CA LYS A 216 0.85 -18.12 3.40
C LYS A 216 2.16 -17.35 3.35
N VAL A 217 3.08 -17.58 4.30
CA VAL A 217 4.40 -16.94 4.30
C VAL A 217 5.50 -17.98 4.47
N VAL A 218 6.47 -17.98 3.56
CA VAL A 218 7.65 -18.84 3.59
C VAL A 218 8.91 -18.00 3.35
N LYS A 219 9.72 -17.76 4.39
CA LYS A 219 10.96 -16.95 4.31
C LYS A 219 10.81 -15.61 3.58
N LYS A 220 9.82 -14.79 3.99
CA LYS A 220 9.45 -13.48 3.39
C LYS A 220 8.73 -13.54 2.03
N TRP A 221 8.49 -14.74 1.49
CA TRP A 221 7.62 -14.91 0.34
C TRP A 221 6.17 -15.03 0.80
N ILE A 222 5.31 -14.15 0.29
CA ILE A 222 3.87 -14.17 0.53
C ILE A 222 3.21 -14.90 -0.63
N ILE A 223 2.46 -15.94 -0.30
CA ILE A 223 1.74 -16.80 -1.24
C ILE A 223 0.25 -16.45 -1.16
N PRO A 224 -0.43 -16.30 -2.32
CA PRO A 224 -1.84 -15.93 -2.38
C PRO A 224 -2.77 -16.97 -1.73
#